data_AF-A0A8T3XMK3-F1
#
_entry.id   AF-A0A8T3XMK3-F1
#
_cell.length_a   1.000
_cell.length_b   1.000
_cell.length_c   1.000
_cell.angle_alpha   90.00
_cell.angle_beta   90.00
_cell.angle_gamma   90.00
#
_symmetry.space_group_name_H-M   'P 1'
#
loop_
_entity.id
_entity.type
_entity.pdbx_description
1 polymer ?
#
loop_
_entity_poly.entity_id
_entity_poly.type
_entity_poly.pdbx_seq_one_letter_code
_entity_poly.pdbx_strand_id
1 'polypeptide(L)'
;QIASDGLRDWLGKKITKENFSQLRKDSIKYGFHIGFEGGYADTLVTDCPLYSHRMFIEDMSIIFEDSYCGHVVINKYRMESKNPEIRQRRGIFAGFLK
;
A
#
# COMPACT_ATOMS: atom_id res chain seq x y z
N GLN A 1 -4.40 -7.90 4.24
CA GLN A 1 -5.68 -8.39 4.77
C GLN A 1 -6.65 -7.22 4.86
N ILE A 2 -7.97 -7.48 4.86
CA ILE A 2 -9.04 -6.56 5.28
C ILE A 2 -9.95 -7.27 6.30
N ALA A 3 -10.60 -6.50 7.16
CA ALA A 3 -11.58 -6.99 8.14
C ALA A 3 -12.61 -5.88 8.46
N SER A 4 -13.27 -5.35 7.42
CA SER A 4 -14.21 -4.23 7.53
C SER A 4 -15.13 -4.15 6.33
N ASP A 5 -16.35 -3.66 6.55
CA ASP A 5 -17.16 -3.15 5.45
C ASP A 5 -16.47 -1.95 4.78
N GLY A 6 -16.76 -1.76 3.49
CA GLY A 6 -16.17 -0.70 2.67
C GLY A 6 -14.75 -0.96 2.16
N LEU A 7 -14.07 -2.03 2.61
CA LEU A 7 -12.69 -2.34 2.19
C LEU A 7 -12.58 -3.47 1.17
N ARG A 8 -13.68 -4.14 0.82
CA ARG A 8 -13.69 -5.24 -0.15
C ARG A 8 -13.06 -4.86 -1.49
N ASP A 9 -13.45 -3.71 -2.04
CA ASP A 9 -12.94 -3.21 -3.33
C ASP A 9 -11.51 -2.63 -3.25
N TRP A 10 -10.94 -2.58 -2.05
CA TRP A 10 -9.58 -2.14 -1.78
C TRP A 10 -8.59 -3.29 -1.65
N LEU A 11 -9.06 -4.52 -1.42
CA LEU A 11 -8.19 -5.69 -1.26
C LEU A 11 -7.40 -5.97 -2.55
N GLY A 12 -6.07 -5.95 -2.46
CA GLY A 12 -5.17 -6.10 -3.61
C GLY A 12 -4.96 -4.82 -4.42
N LYS A 13 -5.65 -3.72 -4.10
CA LYS A 13 -5.51 -2.46 -4.82
C LYS A 13 -4.33 -1.64 -4.28
N LYS A 14 -3.51 -1.11 -5.18
CA LYS A 14 -2.46 -0.16 -4.81
C LYS A 14 -3.08 1.19 -4.42
N ILE A 15 -2.72 1.71 -3.24
CA ILE A 15 -3.09 3.06 -2.82
C ILE A 15 -2.17 4.06 -3.54
N THR A 16 -2.77 5.03 -4.22
CA THR A 16 -2.06 6.07 -4.98
C THR A 16 -2.65 7.44 -4.67
N LYS A 17 -1.98 8.53 -5.09
CA LYS A 17 -2.50 9.89 -4.87
C LYS A 17 -3.85 10.09 -5.54
N GLU A 18 -4.05 9.47 -6.70
CA GLU A 18 -5.24 9.60 -7.54
C GLU A 18 -6.44 8.94 -6.87
N ASN A 19 -6.26 7.76 -6.26
CA ASN A 19 -7.35 7.02 -5.62
C ASN A 19 -7.54 7.33 -4.13
N PHE A 20 -6.61 8.03 -3.47
CA PHE A 20 -6.69 8.33 -2.03
C PHE A 20 -7.94 9.14 -1.66
N SER A 21 -8.42 10.01 -2.55
CA SER A 21 -9.66 10.76 -2.33
C SER A 21 -10.89 9.84 -2.18
N GLN A 22 -10.93 8.73 -2.93
CA GLN A 22 -11.97 7.72 -2.81
C GLN A 22 -11.83 6.94 -1.51
N LEU A 23 -10.61 6.53 -1.13
CA LEU A 23 -10.37 5.83 0.14
C LEU A 23 -10.85 6.66 1.34
N ARG A 24 -10.63 7.98 1.31
CA ARG A 24 -11.13 8.89 2.33
C ARG A 24 -12.67 8.95 2.36
N LYS A 25 -13.33 8.98 1.21
CA LYS A 25 -14.80 8.94 1.13
C LYS A 25 -15.35 7.64 1.70
N ASP A 26 -14.73 6.51 1.36
CA ASP A 26 -15.13 5.20 1.86
C ASP A 26 -14.89 5.08 3.37
N SER A 27 -13.77 5.61 3.87
CA SER A 27 -13.47 5.69 5.31
C SER A 27 -14.57 6.43 6.08
N ILE A 28 -15.05 7.57 5.57
CA ILE A 28 -16.14 8.33 6.19
C ILE A 28 -17.47 7.57 6.08
N LYS A 29 -17.74 6.97 4.92
CA LYS A 29 -19.01 6.26 4.65
C LYS A 29 -19.17 5.00 5.50
N TYR A 30 -18.10 4.22 5.65
CA TYR A 30 -18.12 2.91 6.31
C TYR A 30 -17.49 2.91 7.71
N GLY A 31 -16.87 4.01 8.14
CA GLY A 31 -16.43 4.23 9.51
C GLY A 31 -15.06 3.64 9.89
N PHE A 32 -14.29 3.10 8.94
CA PHE A 32 -12.93 2.62 9.22
C PHE A 32 -11.94 3.79 9.33
N HIS A 33 -10.92 3.67 10.18
CA HIS A 33 -9.87 4.69 10.30
C HIS A 33 -9.04 4.77 9.00
N ILE A 34 -8.81 5.97 8.46
CA ILE A 34 -8.10 6.15 7.17
C ILE A 34 -6.65 5.65 7.18
N GLY A 35 -6.03 5.55 8.36
CA GLY A 35 -4.72 4.93 8.58
C GLY A 35 -4.78 3.43 8.85
N PHE A 36 -5.95 2.81 8.75
CA PHE A 36 -6.24 1.39 9.04
C PHE A 36 -5.95 0.92 10.48
N GLU A 37 -5.70 1.84 11.41
CA GLU A 37 -5.60 1.54 12.85
C GLU A 37 -6.85 0.82 13.36
N GLY A 38 -6.68 -0.08 14.33
CA GLY A 38 -7.78 -0.94 14.82
C GLY A 38 -7.96 -2.24 14.03
N GLY A 39 -7.07 -2.54 13.07
CA GLY A 39 -7.03 -3.84 12.39
C GLY A 39 -7.96 -3.96 11.18
N TYR A 40 -8.43 -2.83 10.63
CA TYR A 40 -9.32 -2.84 9.46
C TYR A 40 -8.64 -3.37 8.18
N ALA A 41 -7.35 -3.09 8.01
CA ALA A 41 -6.56 -3.60 6.91
C ALA A 41 -5.05 -3.60 7.21
N ASP A 42 -4.35 -4.53 6.57
CA ASP A 42 -2.89 -4.53 6.48
C ASP A 42 -2.45 -4.10 5.09
N THR A 43 -1.35 -3.34 5.04
CA THR A 43 -0.74 -2.88 3.79
C THR A 43 0.65 -3.47 3.60
N LEU A 44 1.06 -3.64 2.35
CA LEU A 44 2.40 -4.06 1.97
C LEU A 44 3.09 -2.94 1.19
N VAL A 45 4.22 -2.46 1.69
CA VAL A 45 5.05 -1.46 1.00
C VAL A 45 5.90 -2.15 -0.04
N THR A 46 5.53 -2.01 -1.32
CA THR A 46 6.28 -2.61 -2.45
C THR A 46 7.43 -1.73 -2.93
N ASP A 47 7.42 -0.44 -2.60
CA ASP A 47 8.44 0.51 -3.01
C ASP A 47 8.56 1.70 -2.02
N CYS A 48 9.77 1.95 -1.51
CA CYS A 48 10.08 3.06 -0.61
C CYS A 48 11.46 3.66 -0.97
N PRO A 49 11.69 4.99 -0.86
CA PRO A 49 12.99 5.62 -1.14
C PRO A 49 14.20 4.98 -0.43
N LEU A 50 13.99 4.40 0.74
CA LEU A 50 15.04 3.74 1.53
C LEU A 50 15.42 2.36 0.97
N TYR A 51 14.56 1.72 0.16
CA TYR A 51 14.82 0.38 -0.36
C TYR A 51 15.79 0.43 -1.54
N SER A 52 16.80 -0.45 -1.53
CA SER A 52 17.74 -0.64 -2.65
C SER A 52 17.09 -1.31 -3.86
N HIS A 53 15.98 -2.02 -3.66
CA HIS A 53 15.20 -2.70 -4.68
C HIS A 53 13.72 -2.34 -4.53
N ARG A 54 12.96 -2.42 -5.61
CA ARG A 54 11.50 -2.39 -5.58
C ARG A 54 10.95 -3.80 -5.81
N MET A 55 9.87 -4.13 -5.11
CA MET A 55 9.14 -5.37 -5.31
C MET A 55 8.08 -5.17 -6.39
N PHE A 56 8.07 -6.04 -7.39
CA PHE A 56 7.00 -6.16 -8.36
C PHE A 56 6.23 -7.45 -8.08
N ILE A 57 4.94 -7.31 -7.78
CA ILE A 57 4.02 -8.44 -7.70
C ILE A 57 3.67 -8.81 -9.14
N GLU A 58 4.01 -10.03 -9.53
CA GLU A 58 3.73 -10.57 -10.87
C GLU A 58 2.43 -11.35 -10.90
N ASP A 59 2.12 -12.03 -9.79
CA ASP A 59 0.90 -12.79 -9.62
C ASP A 59 0.46 -12.77 -8.15
N MET A 60 -0.85 -12.64 -7.95
CA MET A 60 -1.47 -12.70 -6.62
C MET A 60 -2.89 -13.27 -6.71
N SER A 61 -3.31 -13.91 -5.63
CA SER A 61 -4.68 -14.37 -5.45
C SER A 61 -5.38 -13.55 -4.37
N ILE A 62 -6.65 -13.25 -4.59
CA ILE A 62 -7.53 -12.62 -3.60
C ILE A 62 -8.42 -13.71 -3.03
N ILE A 63 -8.39 -13.87 -1.71
CA ILE A 63 -9.19 -14.85 -0.97
C ILE A 63 -10.13 -14.06 -0.06
N PHE A 64 -11.41 -14.42 -0.07
CA PHE A 64 -12.42 -13.88 0.84
C PHE A 64 -12.90 -14.98 1.76
N GLU A 65 -12.76 -14.78 3.07
CA GLU A 65 -13.31 -15.68 4.09
C GLU A 65 -14.81 -15.44 4.29
N ASP A 66 -15.24 -14.18 4.18
CA ASP A 66 -16.64 -13.77 4.26
C ASP A 66 -16.88 -12.44 3.51
N SER A 67 -18.00 -11.77 3.79
CA SER A 67 -18.40 -10.50 3.16
C SER A 67 -17.53 -9.30 3.56
N TYR A 68 -16.80 -9.38 4.68
CA TYR A 68 -16.06 -8.31 5.34
C TYR A 68 -14.56 -8.61 5.46
N CYS A 69 -14.19 -9.89 5.45
CA CYS A 69 -12.84 -10.38 5.65
C CYS A 69 -12.26 -10.98 4.37
N GLY A 70 -10.98 -10.66 4.12
CA GLY A 70 -10.27 -11.16 2.95
C GLY A 70 -8.77 -10.90 3.06
N HIS A 71 -7.98 -11.67 2.32
CA HIS A 71 -6.55 -11.45 2.22
C HIS A 71 -6.01 -11.67 0.80
N VAL A 72 -4.79 -11.17 0.60
CA VAL A 72 -4.04 -11.34 -0.65
C VAL A 72 -2.93 -12.34 -0.38
N VAL A 73 -2.81 -13.33 -1.26
CA VAL A 73 -1.66 -14.23 -1.32
C VAL A 73 -0.79 -13.79 -2.50
N ILE A 74 0.46 -13.43 -2.23
CA ILE A 74 1.43 -13.12 -3.29
C ILE A 74 2.04 -14.44 -3.76
N ASN A 75 1.62 -14.89 -4.94
CA ASN A 75 2.08 -16.15 -5.51
C ASN A 75 3.46 -16.01 -6.17
N LYS A 76 3.69 -14.84 -6.81
CA LYS A 76 4.95 -14.58 -7.53
C LYS A 76 5.30 -13.10 -7.47
N TYR A 77 6.55 -12.82 -7.15
CA TYR A 77 7.12 -11.48 -7.18
C TYR A 77 8.57 -11.51 -7.69
N ARG A 78 9.04 -10.36 -8.17
CA ARG A 78 10.45 -10.12 -8.49
C ARG A 78 10.96 -8.86 -7.81
N MET A 79 12.27 -8.79 -7.62
CA MET A 79 12.96 -7.63 -7.07
C MET A 79 13.74 -6.93 -8.19
N GLU A 80 13.58 -5.62 -8.33
CA GLU A 80 14.29 -4.81 -9.32
C GLU A 80 15.17 -3.78 -8.60
N SER A 81 16.47 -3.78 -8.91
CA SER A 81 17.44 -2.84 -8.31
C SER A 81 17.12 -1.40 -8.69
N LYS A 82 17.18 -0.48 -7.73
CA LYS A 82 17.07 0.95 -7.99
C LYS A 82 18.45 1.55 -8.24
N ASN A 83 18.53 2.46 -9.22
CA ASN A 83 19.78 3.15 -9.51
C ASN A 83 20.26 3.94 -8.26
N PRO A 84 21.48 3.67 -7.74
CA PRO A 84 22.01 4.33 -6.56
C PRO A 84 22.18 5.86 -6.72
N GLU A 85 22.31 6.40 -7.93
CA GLU A 85 22.45 7.85 -8.15
C GLU A 85 21.20 8.66 -7.76
N ILE A 86 20.01 8.04 -7.82
CA ILE A 86 18.76 8.66 -7.38
C ILE A 86 18.71 8.78 -5.84
N ARG A 87 19.48 7.96 -5.11
CA ARG A 87 19.51 7.97 -3.63
C ARG A 87 20.18 9.23 -3.07
N GLN A 88 21.24 9.74 -3.72
CA GLN A 88 21.98 10.91 -3.22
C GLN A 88 21.21 12.23 -3.40
N ARG A 89 20.50 12.43 -4.52
CA ARG A 89 19.85 13.72 -4.81
C ARG A 89 18.71 14.10 -3.84
N ARG A 90 18.09 13.14 -3.16
CA ARG A 90 17.02 13.41 -2.18
C ARG A 90 17.51 13.59 -0.74
N GLY A 91 18.73 13.14 -0.43
CA GLY A 91 19.35 13.34 0.90
C GLY A 91 19.93 14.73 1.11
N ILE A 92 20.28 15.44 0.03
CA ILE A 92 20.97 16.76 0.11
C ILE A 92 19.98 17.91 0.42
N PHE A 93 18.69 17.77 0.09
CA PHE A 93 17.69 18.82 0.33
C PHE A 93 17.27 18.98 1.81
N ALA A 94 17.66 18.07 2.71
CA ALA A 94 17.41 18.21 4.15
C ALA A 94 18.36 19.22 4.83
N GLY A 95 19.35 19.77 4.12
CA GLY A 95 20.37 20.67 4.68
C GLY A 95 20.25 22.15 4.30
N PHE A 96 19.23 22.57 3.55
CA PHE A 96 19.14 23.94 2.99
C PHE A 96 17.90 24.73 3.43
N LEU A 97 17.45 24.51 4.66
CA LEU A 97 16.71 25.51 5.44
C LEU A 97 17.48 25.78 6.75
N LYS A 98 18.46 26.67 6.67
CA LYS A 98 18.94 27.52 7.76
C LYS A 98 19.03 28.94 7.23
#